data_AF-R5AGL4-F1
#
_entry.id   AF-R5AGL4-F1
#
_cell.length_a   1.000
_cell.length_b   1.000
_cell.length_c   1.000
_cell.angle_alpha   90.00
_cell.angle_beta   90.00
_cell.angle_gamma   90.00
#
_symmetry.space_group_name_H-M   'P 1'
#
loop_
_entity.id
_entity.type
_entity.pdbx_description
1 polymer ?
#
loop_
_entity_poly.entity_id
_entity_poly.type
_entity_poly.pdbx_seq_one_letter_code
_entity_poly.pdbx_strand_id
1 'polypeptide(L)' 'MHLKDVDTYALSKAEGRDKMGTFRALGHGTVNFPAIKAALEEVGYDGVLCVELDRPEVCNFHSAEVSRIYLRDVLGI' A
#
# COMPACT_ATOMS: atom_id res chain seq x y z
N MET A 1 3.58 1.56 11.35
CA MET A 1 2.86 0.59 10.49
C MET A 1 3.42 0.67 9.08
N HIS A 2 3.48 -0.44 8.34
CA HIS A 2 3.84 -0.42 6.91
C HIS A 2 2.57 -0.42 6.04
N LEU A 3 2.53 0.47 5.05
CA LEU A 3 1.49 0.50 4.03
C LEU A 3 2.06 -0.08 2.73
N LYS A 4 1.46 -1.20 2.31
CA LYS A 4 1.71 -1.86 1.03
C LYS A 4 0.36 -2.27 0.46
N ASP A 5 0.12 -2.00 -0.81
CA ASP A 5 -1.11 -2.45 -1.46
C ASP A 5 -0.90 -3.82 -2.10
N VAL A 6 -1.98 -4.53 -2.42
CA VAL A 6 -1.92 -5.87 -2.99
C VAL A 6 -3.10 -6.16 -3.89
N ASP A 7 -2.85 -6.83 -5.00
CA ASP A 7 -3.88 -7.51 -5.78
C ASP A 7 -4.23 -8.84 -5.09
N THR A 8 -5.40 -8.90 -4.44
CA THR A 8 -5.84 -10.09 -3.69
C THR A 8 -6.18 -11.26 -4.60
N TYR A 9 -6.58 -11.03 -5.85
CA TYR A 9 -6.79 -12.10 -6.81
C TYR A 9 -5.46 -12.75 -7.18
N ALA A 10 -4.46 -11.94 -7.58
CA ALA A 10 -3.12 -12.44 -7.87
C ALA A 10 -2.49 -13.14 -6.64
N LEU A 11 -2.65 -12.54 -5.45
CA LEU A 11 -2.17 -13.13 -4.19
C LEU A 11 -2.79 -14.50 -3.92
N SER A 12 -4.09 -14.68 -4.21
CA SER A 12 -4.79 -15.96 -4.02
C SER A 12 -4.29 -17.08 -4.94
N LYS A 13 -3.59 -16.73 -6.03
CA LYS A 13 -3.04 -17.67 -7.01
C LYS A 13 -1.53 -17.88 -6.87
N ALA A 14 -0.85 -17.00 -6.15
CA ALA A 14 0.60 -17.03 -6.01
C ALA A 14 1.06 -17.95 -4.87
N GLU A 15 2.16 -18.67 -5.10
CA GLU A 15 2.76 -19.58 -4.11
C GLU A 15 4.17 -19.13 -3.73
N GLY A 16 4.57 -19.45 -2.49
CA GLY A 16 5.93 -19.18 -1.99
C GLY A 16 6.41 -17.75 -2.24
N ARG A 17 7.52 -17.61 -2.96
CA ARG A 17 8.19 -16.33 -3.23
C ARG A 17 7.45 -15.47 -4.26
N ASP A 18 6.54 -16.05 -5.05
CA ASP A 18 5.83 -15.32 -6.10
C ASP A 18 4.76 -14.40 -5.54
N LYS A 19 4.33 -14.63 -4.29
CA LYS A 19 3.47 -13.69 -3.54
C LYS A 19 4.07 -12.30 -3.45
N MET A 20 5.39 -12.17 -3.44
CA MET A 20 6.03 -10.85 -3.39
C MET A 20 5.77 -10.03 -4.66
N GLY A 21 5.51 -10.67 -5.79
CA GLY A 21 5.16 -10.00 -7.05
C GLY A 21 3.73 -9.47 -7.11
N THR A 22 2.90 -9.76 -6.10
CA THR A 22 1.48 -9.34 -6.10
C THR A 22 1.26 -8.00 -5.38
N PHE A 23 2.26 -7.52 -4.64
CA PHE A 23 2.21 -6.20 -4.00
C PHE A 23 2.29 -5.08 -5.03
N ARG A 24 1.64 -3.95 -4.72
CA ARG A 24 1.48 -2.80 -5.62
C ARG A 24 1.77 -1.49 -4.88
N ALA A 25 2.04 -0.44 -5.65
CA ALA A 25 1.98 0.92 -5.13
C ALA A 25 0.56 1.24 -4.61
N LEU A 26 0.45 2.18 -3.69
CA LEU A 26 -0.84 2.50 -3.07
C LEU A 26 -1.87 2.94 -4.11
N GLY A 27 -3.09 2.39 -4.02
CA GLY A 27 -4.20 2.69 -4.92
C GLY A 27 -4.24 1.83 -6.19
N HIS A 28 -3.25 0.95 -6.39
CA HIS A 28 -3.20 0.04 -7.54
C HIS A 28 -3.53 -1.41 -7.17
N GLY A 29 -3.84 -1.69 -5.90
CA GLY A 29 -4.32 -2.99 -5.44
C GLY A 29 -5.78 -2.93 -4.98
N THR A 30 -6.10 -3.72 -3.96
CA THR A 30 -7.46 -3.97 -3.49
C THR A 30 -7.69 -3.57 -2.03
N VAL A 31 -6.67 -3.02 -1.36
CA VAL A 31 -6.76 -2.62 0.04
C VAL A 31 -7.53 -1.31 0.18
N ASN A 32 -8.51 -1.27 1.09
CA ASN A 32 -9.27 -0.06 1.42
C ASN A 32 -8.54 0.78 2.48
N PHE A 33 -7.56 1.59 2.04
CA PHE A 33 -6.80 2.47 2.93
C PHE A 33 -7.63 3.58 3.60
N PRO A 34 -8.66 4.19 2.98
CA PRO A 34 -9.54 5.12 3.68
C PRO A 34 -10.18 4.54 4.94
N ALA A 35 -10.66 3.29 4.88
CA ALA A 35 -11.22 2.61 6.05
C ALA A 35 -10.13 2.30 7.11
N ILE A 36 -8.93 1.92 6.68
CA ILE A 36 -7.80 1.71 7.59
C ILE A 36 -7.41 3.02 8.29
N LYS A 37 -7.33 4.14 7.55
CA LYS A 37 -7.07 5.46 8.12
C LYS A 37 -8.11 5.81 9.19
N ALA A 38 -9.40 5.65 8.88
CA ALA A 38 -10.47 5.93 9.82
C ALA A 38 -10.35 5.08 11.10
N ALA A 39 -10.05 3.78 10.98
CA ALA A 39 -9.85 2.89 12.12
C ALA A 39 -8.61 3.27 12.95
N LEU A 40 -7.53 3.73 12.31
CA LEU A 40 -6.34 4.22 13.01
C LEU A 40 -6.61 5.53 13.77
N GLU A 41 -7.38 6.43 13.18
CA GLU A 41 -7.81 7.68 13.83
C GLU A 41 -8.74 7.41 15.02
N GLU A 42 -9.66 6.44 14.90
CA GLU A 42 -10.59 6.05 15.97
C GLU A 42 -9.86 5.59 17.24
N VAL A 43 -8.76 4.85 17.08
CA VAL A 43 -7.95 4.36 18.21
C VAL A 43 -6.86 5.36 18.64
N GLY A 44 -6.81 6.54 18.04
CA GLY A 44 -5.83 7.58 18.36
C GLY A 44 -4.39 7.19 18.01
N TYR A 45 -4.18 6.45 16.92
CA TYR A 45 -2.84 6.09 16.46
C TYR A 45 -2.06 7.34 16.01
N ASP A 46 -0.90 7.60 16.61
CA ASP A 46 -0.02 8.74 16.31
C ASP A 46 1.35 8.34 15.74
N GLY A 47 1.53 7.06 15.44
CA GLY A 47 2.80 6.50 14.99
C GLY A 47 3.09 6.72 13.50
N VAL A 48 4.28 6.29 13.07
CA VAL A 48 4.73 6.43 11.68
C VAL A 48 3.99 5.46 10.74
N LEU A 49 3.46 6.00 9.65
CA LEU A 49 3.03 5.25 8.47
C LEU A 49 4.16 5.23 7.44
N CYS A 50 4.76 4.06 7.22
CA CYS A 50 5.87 3.88 6.28
C CYS A 50 5.34 3.19 5.01
N VAL A 51 5.48 3.83 3.85
CA VAL A 51 5.14 3.19 2.59
C VAL A 51 6.28 2.27 2.16
N GLU A 52 5.95 1.02 1.81
CA GLU A 52 6.91 -0.01 1.43
C GLU A 52 6.45 -0.72 0.15
N LEU A 53 7.38 -0.94 -0.79
CA LEU A 53 7.19 -1.83 -1.93
C LEU A 53 8.53 -2.46 -2.35
N ASP A 54 8.67 -3.76 -2.10
CA ASP A 54 9.92 -4.50 -2.35
C ASP A 54 10.22 -4.73 -3.84
N ARG A 55 9.17 -4.87 -4.65
CA ARG A 55 9.26 -5.19 -6.08
C ARG A 55 8.42 -4.22 -6.91
N PRO A 56 8.90 -2.99 -7.12
CA PRO A 56 8.18 -2.03 -7.96
C PRO A 56 8.18 -2.48 -9.42
N GLU A 57 7.11 -2.14 -10.13
CA GLU A 57 6.96 -2.47 -11.56
C GLU A 57 7.97 -1.73 -12.45
N VAL A 58 8.29 -0.47 -12.11
CA VAL A 58 9.24 0.37 -12.86
C VAL A 58 10.51 0.61 -12.03
N CYS A 59 10.41 1.37 -10.95
CA CYS A 59 11.51 1.63 -10.02
C CYS A 59 10.99 2.19 -8.69
N ASN A 60 11.85 2.18 -7.67
CA ASN A 60 11.50 2.64 -6.31
C ASN A 60 11.04 4.10 -6.28
N PHE A 61 11.68 4.98 -7.05
CA PHE A 61 11.34 6.40 -7.08
C PHE A 61 9.91 6.62 -7.59
N HIS A 62 9.58 6.01 -8.74
CA HIS A 62 8.27 6.17 -9.33
C HIS A 62 7.16 5.55 -8.48
N SER A 63 7.38 4.37 -7.88
CA SER A 63 6.39 3.78 -6.97
C SER A 63 6.17 4.61 -5.71
N ALA A 64 7.23 5.25 -5.19
CA ALA A 64 7.13 6.16 -4.06
C ALA A 64 6.37 7.44 -4.43
N GLU A 65 6.62 7.99 -5.63
CA GLU A 65 5.88 9.15 -6.17
C GLU A 65 4.38 8.84 -6.29
N VAL A 66 4.01 7.73 -6.93
CA VAL A 66 2.60 7.29 -7.06
C VAL A 66 1.96 7.14 -5.69
N SER A 67 2.65 6.48 -4.76
CA SER A 67 2.11 6.29 -3.41
C SER A 67 1.99 7.61 -2.65
N ARG A 68 2.93 8.55 -2.82
CA ARG A 68 2.86 9.88 -2.19
C ARG A 68 1.67 10.69 -2.70
N ILE A 69 1.36 10.58 -3.99
CA ILE A 69 0.17 11.19 -4.61
C ILE A 69 -1.09 10.59 -3.98
N TYR A 70 -1.18 9.26 -3.85
CA TYR A 70 -2.33 8.60 -3.21
C TYR A 70 -2.51 9.05 -1.75
N LEU A 71 -1.43 9.13 -0.97
CA LEU A 71 -1.48 9.64 0.41
C LEU A 71 -2.06 11.05 0.47
N ARG A 72 -1.63 11.94 -0.42
CA ARG A 72 -2.10 13.34 -0.48
C ARG A 72 -3.56 13.43 -0.93
N ASP A 73 -3.88 12.79 -2.05
CA ASP A 73 -5.12 13.06 -2.79
C ASP A 73 -6.29 12.18 -2.30
N VAL A 74 -6.01 11.00 -1.73
CA VAL A 74 -7.03 10.05 -1.26
C VAL A 74 -7.08 10.00 0.25
N LEU A 75 -5.93 9.95 0.94
CA LEU A 75 -5.90 9.84 2.39
C LEU A 75 -5.82 11.19 3.10
N GLY A 76 -5.45 12.27 2.40
CA GLY A 76 -5.32 13.61 2.98
C GLY A 76 -4.18 13.74 3.97
N ILE A 77 -3.08 12.98 3.79
CA ILE A 77 -1.88 12.99 4.66
C ILE A 77 -0.57 13.25 3.92
#